data_AF-A0A2U1ACJ4-F1
#
_entry.id   AF-A0A2U1ACJ4-F1
#
_cell.length_a   1.000
_cell.length_b   1.000
_cell.length_c   1.000
_cell.angle_alpha   90.00
_cell.angle_beta   90.00
_cell.angle_gamma   90.00
#
_symmetry.space_group_name_H-M   'P 1'
#
loop_
_entity.id
_entity.type
_entity.pdbx_description
1 polymer ?
#
loop_
_entity_poly.entity_id
_entity_poly.type
_entity_poly.pdbx_seq_one_letter_code
_entity_poly.pdbx_strand_id
1 'polypeptide(L)'
;MSQMIERITKIETTLADNNDTIHKIEQALFGNGKPGLLSDFRILAKSVNDHHAEAAARLEAEARKREAEKQQKKLDWQWIITTLVAVAAILAVFIK
;
A
#
# COMPACT_ATOMS: atom_id res chain seq x y z
N MET A 1 11.52 -65.33 -2.27
CA MET A 1 11.12 -64.64 -1.02
C MET A 1 12.03 -63.48 -0.64
N SER A 2 13.36 -63.67 -0.59
CA SER A 2 14.32 -62.59 -0.24
C SER A 2 14.13 -61.28 -1.02
N GLN A 3 14.05 -61.35 -2.35
CA GLN A 3 13.88 -60.18 -3.22
C GLN A 3 12.55 -59.43 -3.01
N MET A 4 11.50 -60.13 -2.58
CA MET A 4 10.20 -59.51 -2.31
C MET A 4 10.23 -58.75 -0.97
N ILE A 5 10.88 -59.33 0.04
CA ILE A 5 11.10 -58.69 1.34
C ILE A 5 11.96 -57.43 1.16
N GLU A 6 13.05 -57.52 0.42
CA GLU A 6 13.94 -56.38 0.14
C GLU A 6 13.21 -55.22 -0.58
N ARG A 7 12.32 -55.54 -1.52
CA ARG A 7 11.48 -54.54 -2.19
C ARG A 7 10.46 -53.91 -1.24
N ILE A 8 9.83 -54.69 -0.37
CA ILE A 8 8.87 -54.18 0.63
C ILE A 8 9.59 -53.23 1.60
N THR A 9 10.73 -53.63 2.15
CA THR A 9 11.51 -52.78 3.05
C THR A 9 11.92 -51.47 2.38
N LYS A 10 12.36 -51.50 1.12
CA LYS A 10 12.71 -50.28 0.38
C LYS A 10 11.52 -49.34 0.18
N ILE A 11 10.33 -49.88 -0.07
CA ILE A 11 9.09 -49.10 -0.20
C ILE A 11 8.76 -48.44 1.14
N GLU A 12 8.79 -49.19 2.24
CA GLU A 12 8.50 -48.68 3.58
C GLU A 12 9.47 -47.56 3.99
N THR A 13 10.76 -47.75 3.71
CA THR A 13 11.79 -46.74 4.01
C THR A 13 11.56 -45.47 3.19
N THR A 14 11.31 -45.62 1.88
CA THR A 14 11.03 -44.48 0.99
C THR A 14 9.75 -43.75 1.40
N LEU A 15 8.73 -44.48 1.85
CA LEU A 15 7.47 -43.89 2.30
C LEU A 15 7.68 -43.09 3.60
N ALA A 16 8.47 -43.62 4.54
CA ALA A 16 8.81 -42.92 5.78
C ALA A 16 9.60 -41.62 5.50
N ASP A 17 10.61 -41.68 4.62
CA ASP A 17 11.41 -40.52 4.23
C ASP A 17 10.57 -39.44 3.54
N ASN A 18 9.67 -39.86 2.64
CA ASN A 18 8.75 -38.95 1.95
C ASN A 18 7.79 -38.28 2.93
N ASN A 19 7.25 -39.03 3.88
CA ASN A 19 6.33 -38.50 4.88
C ASN A 19 7.00 -37.45 5.77
N ASP A 20 8.23 -37.72 6.23
CA ASP A 20 9.03 -36.76 7.00
C ASP A 20 9.35 -35.49 6.19
N THR A 21 9.67 -35.65 4.91
CA THR A 21 9.91 -34.52 4.00
C THR A 21 8.66 -33.65 3.82
N ILE A 22 7.50 -34.26 3.62
CA ILE A 22 6.23 -33.56 3.49
C ILE A 22 5.93 -32.75 4.76
N HIS A 23 6.14 -33.35 5.93
CA HIS A 23 5.92 -32.65 7.19
C HIS A 23 6.87 -31.45 7.36
N LYS A 24 8.14 -31.58 6.98
CA LYS A 24 9.08 -30.45 7.00
C LYS A 24 8.63 -29.31 6.07
N ILE A 25 8.13 -29.64 4.87
CA ILE A 25 7.61 -28.66 3.92
C ILE A 25 6.36 -27.98 4.49
N GLU A 26 5.43 -28.75 5.05
CA GLU A 26 4.21 -28.22 5.68
C GLU A 26 4.55 -27.25 6.81
N GLN A 27 5.47 -27.63 7.70
CA GLN A 27 5.92 -26.76 8.79
C GLN A 27 6.62 -25.50 8.29
N ALA A 28 7.39 -25.57 7.19
CA ALA A 28 8.01 -24.38 6.60
C ALA A 28 6.99 -23.43 5.97
N LEU A 29 5.97 -23.97 5.29
CA LEU A 29 4.95 -23.17 4.61
C LEU A 29 3.95 -22.55 5.57
N PHE A 30 3.40 -23.36 6.48
CA PHE A 30 2.28 -22.97 7.34
C PHE A 30 2.72 -22.61 8.76
N GLY A 31 3.89 -23.08 9.17
CA GLY A 31 4.42 -22.85 10.51
C GLY A 31 4.02 -23.95 11.50
N ASN A 32 4.79 -24.07 12.57
CA ASN A 32 4.55 -25.01 13.67
C ASN A 32 4.57 -24.26 15.01
N GLY A 33 3.53 -23.45 15.26
CA GLY A 33 3.47 -22.52 16.40
C GLY A 33 4.29 -21.23 16.22
N LYS A 34 4.92 -21.04 15.06
CA LYS A 34 5.56 -19.79 14.61
C LYS A 34 5.03 -19.43 13.22
N PRO A 35 5.06 -18.15 12.81
CA PRO A 35 4.72 -17.75 11.46
C PRO A 35 5.52 -18.56 10.42
N GLY A 36 4.82 -19.23 9.51
CA GLY A 36 5.43 -19.88 8.35
C GLY A 36 5.55 -18.92 7.16
N LEU A 37 6.15 -19.40 6.06
CA LEU A 37 6.43 -18.60 4.88
C LEU A 37 5.19 -17.88 4.32
N LEU A 38 4.01 -18.51 4.37
CA LEU A 38 2.76 -17.91 3.89
C LEU A 38 2.36 -16.67 4.71
N SER A 39 2.60 -16.70 6.02
CA SER A 39 2.35 -15.55 6.89
C SER A 39 3.28 -14.40 6.53
N ASP A 40 4.57 -14.67 6.38
CA ASP A 40 5.56 -13.66 6.06
C ASP A 40 5.28 -13.01 4.70
N PHE A 41 4.89 -13.81 3.69
CA PHE A 41 4.45 -13.30 2.40
C PHE A 41 3.23 -12.38 2.50
N ARG A 42 2.24 -12.73 3.34
CA ARG A 42 1.07 -11.86 3.56
C ARG A 42 1.44 -10.55 4.23
N ILE A 43 2.33 -10.59 5.22
CA ILE A 43 2.82 -9.38 5.90
C ILE A 43 3.55 -8.49 4.89
N LEU A 44 4.42 -9.07 4.05
CA LEU A 44 5.14 -8.33 3.02
C LEU A 44 4.18 -7.70 2.01
N ALA A 45 3.22 -8.47 1.50
CA ALA A 45 2.22 -7.99 0.55
C ALA A 45 1.41 -6.82 1.14
N LYS A 46 1.03 -6.93 2.42
CA LYS A 46 0.35 -5.86 3.14
C LYS A 46 1.24 -4.62 3.25
N SER A 47 2.49 -4.77 3.67
CA SER A 47 3.43 -3.65 3.80
C SER A 47 3.65 -2.91 2.49
N VAL A 48 3.76 -3.63 1.37
CA VAL A 48 3.91 -3.03 0.04
C VAL A 48 2.65 -2.27 -0.35
N ASN A 49 1.48 -2.88 -0.13
CA ASN A 49 0.20 -2.23 -0.41
C ASN A 49 0.01 -0.95 0.41
N ASP A 50 0.33 -0.99 1.71
CA ASP A 50 0.24 0.15 2.61
C ASP A 50 1.19 1.27 2.16
N HIS A 51 2.43 0.93 1.77
CA HIS A 51 3.38 1.91 1.23
C HIS A 51 2.88 2.59 -0.06
N HIS A 52 2.27 1.84 -0.97
CA HIS A 52 1.66 2.42 -2.18
C HIS A 52 0.45 3.29 -1.87
N ALA A 53 -0.39 2.87 -0.92
CA ALA A 53 -1.54 3.66 -0.48
C ALA A 53 -1.12 4.99 0.18
N GLU A 54 -0.08 4.96 1.02
CA GLU A 54 0.48 6.18 1.61
C GLU A 54 1.05 7.13 0.55
N ALA A 55 1.78 6.60 -0.44
CA ALA A 55 2.32 7.42 -1.52
C ALA A 55 1.20 8.10 -2.34
N ALA A 56 0.14 7.37 -2.67
CA ALA A 56 -1.03 7.92 -3.35
C ALA A 56 -1.72 9.00 -2.51
N ALA A 57 -1.94 8.74 -1.22
CA ALA A 57 -2.56 9.70 -0.31
C ALA A 57 -1.75 11.01 -0.18
N ARG A 58 -0.41 10.92 -0.16
CA ARG A 58 0.47 12.11 -0.13
C ARG A 58 0.32 12.95 -1.40
N LEU A 59 0.30 12.31 -2.57
CA LEU A 59 0.12 13.00 -3.86
C LEU A 59 -1.25 13.69 -3.93
N GLU A 60 -2.31 13.02 -3.49
CA GLU A 60 -3.64 13.63 -3.43
C GLU A 60 -3.69 14.81 -2.46
N ALA A 61 -3.08 14.69 -1.29
CA ALA A 61 -3.02 15.78 -0.30
C ALA A 61 -2.27 17.00 -0.86
N GLU A 62 -1.15 16.80 -1.56
CA GLU A 62 -0.43 17.87 -2.23
C GLU A 62 -1.24 18.51 -3.36
N ALA A 63 -1.92 17.70 -4.18
CA ALA A 63 -2.79 18.20 -5.24
C ALA A 63 -3.91 19.10 -4.67
N ARG A 64 -4.60 18.65 -3.61
CA ARG A 64 -5.64 19.42 -2.93
C ARG A 64 -5.10 20.73 -2.34
N LYS A 65 -3.91 20.72 -1.74
CA LYS A 65 -3.26 21.95 -1.24
C LYS A 65 -3.00 22.94 -2.38
N ARG A 66 -2.44 22.48 -3.50
CA ARG A 66 -2.20 23.33 -4.68
C ARG A 66 -3.49 23.90 -5.26
N GLU A 67 -4.58 23.13 -5.27
CA GLU A 67 -5.89 23.62 -5.71
C GLU A 67 -6.45 24.68 -4.76
N ALA A 68 -6.37 24.44 -3.45
CA ALA A 68 -6.80 25.40 -2.43
C ALA A 68 -6.01 26.72 -2.52
N GLU A 69 -4.69 26.65 -2.68
CA GLU A 69 -3.84 27.83 -2.88
C GLU A 69 -4.21 28.59 -4.16
N LYS A 70 -4.51 27.88 -5.26
CA LYS A 70 -4.98 28.51 -6.51
C LYS A 70 -6.33 29.20 -6.30
N GLN A 71 -7.25 28.60 -5.55
CA GLN A 71 -8.54 29.21 -5.25
C GLN A 71 -8.38 30.45 -4.37
N GLN A 72 -7.55 30.40 -3.33
CA GLN A 72 -7.25 31.56 -2.49
C GLN A 72 -6.66 32.71 -3.31
N LYS A 73 -5.64 32.44 -4.14
CA LYS A 73 -5.05 33.47 -5.03
C LYS A 73 -6.07 34.10 -5.98
N LYS A 74 -7.04 33.33 -6.48
CA LYS A 74 -8.12 33.86 -7.32
C LYS A 74 -9.05 34.79 -6.52
N LEU A 75 -9.42 34.40 -5.30
CA LEU A 75 -10.24 35.22 -4.41
C LEU A 75 -9.52 36.51 -4.02
N ASP A 76 -8.24 36.42 -3.66
CA ASP A 76 -7.41 37.60 -3.34
C ASP A 76 -7.37 38.60 -4.49
N TRP A 77 -7.20 38.10 -5.72
CA TRP A 77 -7.20 38.95 -6.92
C TRP A 77 -8.56 39.61 -7.17
N GLN A 78 -9.66 38.88 -6.93
CA GLN A 78 -11.01 39.46 -7.00
C GLN A 78 -11.16 40.60 -5.99
N TRP A 79 -10.74 40.42 -4.74
CA TRP A 79 -10.80 41.47 -3.70
C TRP A 79 -9.99 42.71 -4.07
N ILE A 80 -8.79 42.53 -4.62
CA ILE A 80 -7.95 43.65 -5.09
C ILE A 80 -8.69 44.47 -6.16
N ILE A 81 -9.28 43.80 -7.15
CA ILE A 81 -10.03 44.47 -8.23
C ILE A 81 -11.26 45.20 -7.65
N THR A 82 -12.06 44.53 -6.82
CA THR A 82 -13.25 45.12 -6.21
C THR A 82 -12.89 46.36 -5.38
N THR A 83 -11.79 46.31 -4.63
CA THR A 83 -11.32 47.45 -3.82
C THR A 83 -10.88 48.62 -4.70
N LEU A 84 -10.15 48.35 -5.79
CA LEU A 84 -9.76 49.39 -6.75
C LEU A 84 -10.97 50.07 -7.39
N VAL A 85 -11.97 49.28 -7.80
CA VAL A 85 -13.22 49.81 -8.39
C VAL A 85 -13.98 50.67 -7.37
N ALA A 86 -14.06 50.24 -6.11
CA ALA A 86 -14.73 51.01 -5.06
C ALA A 86 -14.03 52.35 -4.80
N VAL A 87 -12.69 52.38 -4.74
CA VAL A 87 -11.91 53.63 -4.58
C VAL A 87 -12.11 54.56 -5.78
N ALA A 88 -12.07 54.02 -7.00
CA ALA A 88 -12.31 54.81 -8.22
C ALA A 88 -13.72 55.41 -8.26
N ALA A 89 -14.74 54.65 -7.82
CA ALA A 89 -16.11 55.14 -7.72
C ALA A 89 -16.23 56.31 -6.73
N ILE A 90 -15.56 56.23 -5.57
CA ILE A 90 -15.53 57.33 -4.60
C ILE A 90 -14.86 58.57 -5.21
N LEU A 91 -13.69 58.41 -5.84
CA LEU A 91 -12.98 59.52 -6.48
C LEU A 91 -13.78 60.16 -7.61
N ALA A 92 -14.55 59.38 -8.38
CA ALA A 92 -15.40 59.88 -9.46
C ALA A 92 -16.48 60.84 -8.97
N VAL A 93 -16.96 60.69 -7.72
CA VAL A 93 -17.91 61.62 -7.10
C VAL A 93 -17.29 63.00 -6.86
N PHE A 94 -15.98 63.07 -6.60
CA PHE A 94 -15.27 64.34 -6.32
C PHE A 94 -14.74 65.05 -7.57
N ILE A 95 -14.70 64.37 -8.72
CA ILE A 95 -14.21 64.93 -10.00
C ILE A 95 -15.39 65.48 -10.85
N LYS A 96 -16.63 65.32 -10.37
CA LYS A 96 -17.84 65.91 -10.95
C LYS A 96 -18.26 67.16 -10.20
#